data_AF-A0AAW8LLI9-F1
#
_entry.id   AF-A0AAW8LLI9-F1
#
_cell.length_a   1.000
_cell.length_b   1.000
_cell.length_c   1.000
_cell.angle_alpha   90.00
_cell.angle_beta   90.00
_cell.angle_gamma   90.00
#
_symmetry.space_group_name_H-M   'P 1'
#
loop_
_entity.id
_entity.type
_entity.pdbx_description
1 polymer ?
#
loop_
_entity_poly.entity_id
_entity_poly.type
_entity_poly.pdbx_seq_one_letter_code
_entity_poly.pdbx_strand_id
1 'polypeptide(L)'
;MMNNESLVTQYIKGLGGYESAKNSSFPWLVNHGENWKNVKDATLLEYRREHTLYELGDRVFLEDPNFPDMWLITNILDDGRVELKTAIHGFPVPDACWGMYYGPVSGFRHATDEEIKEAEA
;
A
#
# COMPACT_ATOMS: atom_id res chain seq x y z
N MET A 1 -10.94 26.54 -12.64
CA MET A 1 -10.62 25.10 -12.76
C MET A 1 -10.78 24.53 -11.37
N MET A 2 -11.76 23.65 -11.14
CA MET A 2 -11.86 22.96 -9.85
C MET A 2 -10.77 21.89 -9.82
N ASN A 3 -9.96 21.86 -8.77
CA ASN A 3 -8.97 20.81 -8.57
C ASN A 3 -9.70 19.47 -8.48
N ASN A 4 -9.47 18.58 -9.43
CA ASN A 4 -9.98 17.20 -9.46
C ASN A 4 -9.24 16.28 -8.46
N GLU A 5 -8.76 16.84 -7.35
CA GLU A 5 -8.07 16.08 -6.32
C GLU A 5 -9.09 15.37 -5.44
N SER A 6 -8.82 14.11 -5.07
CA SER A 6 -9.71 13.34 -4.20
C SER A 6 -9.88 14.02 -2.84
N LEU A 7 -10.98 13.72 -2.16
CA LEU A 7 -11.22 14.21 -0.80
C LEU A 7 -10.15 13.71 0.18
N VAL A 8 -9.62 12.50 -0.04
CA VAL A 8 -8.51 11.91 0.73
C VAL A 8 -7.25 12.75 0.56
N THR A 9 -6.87 13.06 -0.68
CA THR A 9 -5.71 13.89 -0.98
C THR A 9 -5.83 15.28 -0.35
N GLN A 10 -6.99 15.92 -0.48
CA GLN A 10 -7.24 17.24 0.12
C GLN A 10 -7.15 17.19 1.65
N TYR A 11 -7.72 16.18 2.27
CA TYR A 11 -7.70 15.99 3.71
C TYR A 11 -6.28 15.80 4.25
N ILE A 12 -5.51 14.89 3.65
CA ILE A 12 -4.11 14.63 4.05
C ILE A 12 -3.23 15.88 3.86
N LYS A 13 -3.43 16.65 2.78
CA LYS A 13 -2.75 17.95 2.60
C LYS A 13 -3.13 18.94 3.71
N GLY A 14 -4.40 18.99 4.09
CA GLY A 14 -4.90 19.83 5.19
C GLY A 14 -4.27 19.50 6.56
N LEU A 15 -3.85 18.25 6.76
CA LEU A 15 -3.10 17.80 7.94
C LEU A 15 -1.60 18.14 7.89
N GLY A 16 -1.12 18.82 6.83
CA GLY A 16 0.30 19.12 6.65
C GLY A 16 1.06 18.01 5.90
N GLY A 17 0.38 17.19 5.11
CA GLY A 17 0.97 16.14 4.28
C GLY A 17 1.03 14.76 4.94
N TYR A 18 1.49 13.77 4.17
CA TYR A 18 1.45 12.35 4.54
C TYR A 18 2.15 12.03 5.87
N GLU A 19 3.39 12.50 6.04
CA GLU A 19 4.15 12.24 7.29
C GLU A 19 3.52 12.90 8.52
N SER A 20 2.94 14.08 8.36
CA SER A 20 2.17 14.75 9.42
C SER A 20 0.90 13.97 9.75
N ALA A 21 0.20 13.47 8.72
CA ALA A 21 -1.00 12.67 8.88
C ALA A 21 -0.74 11.35 9.61
N LYS A 22 0.39 10.66 9.35
CA LYS A 22 0.78 9.44 10.09
C LYS A 22 0.82 9.64 11.60
N ASN A 23 1.19 10.83 12.06
CA ASN A 23 1.30 11.16 13.48
C ASN A 23 0.07 11.89 14.05
N SER A 24 -0.89 12.23 13.19
CA SER A 24 -2.10 12.97 13.59
C SER A 24 -3.15 12.05 14.21
N SER A 25 -3.94 12.63 15.13
CA SER A 25 -5.25 12.09 15.51
C SER A 25 -6.24 12.40 14.38
N PHE A 26 -7.15 11.47 14.06
CA PHE A 26 -8.15 11.64 13.00
C PHE A 26 -9.56 11.82 13.60
N PRO A 27 -9.93 13.00 14.15
CA PRO A 27 -11.27 13.22 14.70
C PRO A 27 -12.40 13.09 13.67
N TRP A 28 -12.15 13.41 12.40
CA TRP A 28 -13.21 13.63 11.40
C TRP A 28 -13.88 12.34 10.87
N LEU A 29 -13.26 11.17 11.07
CA LEU A 29 -13.76 9.88 10.55
C LEU A 29 -14.60 9.10 11.57
N VAL A 30 -14.69 9.59 12.81
CA VAL A 30 -15.45 8.96 13.89
C VAL A 30 -16.97 9.02 13.65
N ASN A 31 -17.44 9.89 12.75
CA ASN A 31 -18.87 10.04 12.43
C ASN A 31 -19.43 9.01 11.42
N HIS A 32 -18.62 8.09 10.89
CA HIS A 32 -19.09 7.12 9.89
C HIS A 32 -19.21 5.67 10.36
N GLY A 33 -18.96 5.40 11.65
CA GLY A 33 -19.12 4.06 12.22
C GLY A 33 -17.99 3.11 11.78
N GLU A 34 -17.52 2.32 12.74
CA GLU A 34 -16.42 1.35 12.68
C GLU A 34 -14.99 1.90 12.93
N ASN A 35 -14.29 1.18 13.81
CA ASN A 35 -12.91 1.34 14.32
C ASN A 35 -12.09 2.51 13.75
N TRP A 36 -11.85 3.54 14.57
CA TRP A 36 -10.99 4.69 14.26
C TRP A 36 -9.59 4.33 13.71
N LYS A 37 -9.02 3.20 14.14
CA LYS A 37 -7.74 2.69 13.63
C LYS A 37 -7.87 2.22 12.18
N ASN A 38 -8.95 1.49 11.86
CA ASN A 38 -9.24 1.02 10.51
C ASN A 38 -9.44 2.19 9.55
N VAL A 39 -10.10 3.26 9.98
CA VAL A 39 -10.35 4.39 9.09
C VAL A 39 -9.11 5.25 8.83
N LYS A 40 -8.25 5.46 9.84
CA LYS A 40 -6.96 6.10 9.64
C LYS A 40 -6.08 5.28 8.69
N ASP A 41 -5.94 3.98 8.97
CA ASP A 41 -5.09 3.09 8.18
C ASP A 41 -5.60 2.97 6.73
N ALA A 42 -6.92 2.89 6.54
CA ALA A 42 -7.54 2.91 5.20
C ALA A 42 -7.33 4.23 4.47
N THR A 43 -7.49 5.38 5.15
CA THR A 43 -7.28 6.70 4.52
C THR A 43 -5.82 6.90 4.09
N LEU A 44 -4.87 6.47 4.93
CA LEU A 44 -3.45 6.52 4.60
C LEU A 44 -3.14 5.56 3.45
N LEU A 45 -3.73 4.36 3.42
CA LEU A 45 -3.59 3.41 2.32
C LEU A 45 -4.14 3.96 1.00
N GLU A 46 -5.34 4.55 1.00
CA GLU A 46 -5.91 5.19 -0.19
C GLU A 46 -5.02 6.32 -0.71
N TYR A 47 -4.51 7.16 0.18
CA TYR A 47 -3.54 8.19 -0.20
C TYR A 47 -2.27 7.58 -0.81
N ARG A 48 -1.73 6.50 -0.23
CA ARG A 48 -0.56 5.80 -0.77
C ARG A 48 -0.84 5.23 -2.16
N ARG A 49 -2.03 4.66 -2.39
CA ARG A 49 -2.48 4.15 -3.69
C ARG A 49 -2.52 5.25 -4.76
N GLU A 50 -3.09 6.41 -4.43
CA GLU A 50 -3.22 7.57 -5.34
C GLU A 50 -1.87 8.22 -5.70
N HIS A 51 -0.91 8.20 -4.78
CA HIS A 51 0.37 8.90 -4.91
C HIS A 51 1.56 7.97 -5.15
N THR A 52 1.31 6.67 -5.33
CA THR A 52 2.36 5.67 -5.59
C THR A 52 3.43 5.72 -4.50
N LEU A 53 3.00 5.83 -3.23
CA LEU A 53 3.82 5.76 -2.03
C LEU A 53 3.75 4.36 -1.45
N TYR A 54 4.82 3.88 -0.83
CA TYR A 54 4.88 2.49 -0.36
C TYR A 54 5.45 2.42 1.05
N GLU A 55 4.89 1.52 1.84
CA GLU A 55 5.32 1.20 3.20
C GLU A 55 5.46 -0.31 3.40
N LEU A 56 6.13 -0.68 4.50
CA LEU A 56 6.23 -2.06 4.92
C LEU A 56 4.83 -2.66 5.14
N GLY A 57 4.62 -3.86 4.62
CA GLY A 57 3.33 -4.55 4.69
C GLY A 57 2.38 -4.22 3.54
N ASP A 58 2.69 -3.24 2.68
CA ASP A 58 1.88 -2.99 1.49
C ASP A 58 1.96 -4.20 0.55
N ARG A 59 0.81 -4.53 -0.04
CA ARG A 59 0.66 -5.59 -1.03
C ARG A 59 0.60 -4.97 -2.41
N VAL A 60 1.41 -5.47 -3.33
CA VAL A 60 1.63 -4.88 -4.64
C VAL A 60 1.65 -5.93 -5.74
N PHE A 61 1.34 -5.50 -6.95
CA PHE A 61 1.55 -6.27 -8.17
C PHE A 61 2.63 -5.57 -9.00
N LEU A 62 3.46 -6.37 -9.67
CA LEU A 62 4.33 -5.85 -10.72
C LEU A 62 3.47 -5.61 -11.97
N GLU A 63 3.61 -4.45 -12.61
CA GLU A 63 2.94 -4.12 -13.87
C GLU A 63 3.59 -4.83 -15.08
N ASP A 64 4.21 -5.98 -14.86
CA ASP A 64 4.74 -6.88 -15.89
C ASP A 64 3.82 -8.11 -15.96
N PRO A 65 3.16 -8.37 -17.11
CA PRO A 65 2.26 -9.50 -17.26
C PRO A 65 2.94 -10.87 -17.09
N ASN A 66 4.27 -10.95 -17.14
CA ASN A 66 5.01 -12.18 -16.88
C ASN A 66 5.11 -12.52 -15.38
N PHE A 67 4.79 -11.58 -14.50
CA PHE A 67 4.84 -11.73 -13.04
C PHE A 67 3.50 -11.29 -12.42
N PRO A 68 2.42 -12.05 -12.65
CA PRO A 68 1.07 -11.65 -12.23
C PRO A 68 0.83 -11.84 -10.73
N ASP A 69 1.81 -12.32 -9.97
CA ASP A 69 1.66 -12.61 -8.55
C ASP A 69 1.58 -11.34 -7.71
N MET A 70 0.84 -11.42 -6.60
CA MET A 70 0.88 -10.39 -5.56
C MET A 70 2.10 -10.59 -4.67
N TRP A 71 2.73 -9.48 -4.32
CA TRP A 71 3.93 -9.41 -3.49
C TRP A 71 3.67 -8.57 -2.24
N LEU A 72 4.38 -8.87 -1.16
CA LEU A 72 4.38 -8.14 0.09
C LEU A 72 5.71 -7.37 0.20
N ILE A 73 5.64 -6.06 0.47
CA ILE A 73 6.81 -5.26 0.80
C ILE A 73 7.27 -5.62 2.21
N THR A 74 8.47 -6.17 2.31
CA THR A 74 9.06 -6.59 3.60
C THR A 74 10.24 -5.74 4.04
N ASN A 75 10.82 -4.98 3.11
CA ASN A 75 11.85 -3.99 3.40
C ASN A 75 11.83 -2.87 2.34
N ILE A 76 12.26 -1.68 2.73
CA ILE A 76 12.53 -0.56 1.83
C ILE A 76 13.95 -0.09 2.14
N LEU A 77 14.85 -0.23 1.17
CA LEU A 77 16.26 0.11 1.31
C LEU A 77 16.49 1.62 1.19
N ASP A 78 17.60 2.10 1.75
CA ASP A 78 17.97 3.53 1.75
C ASP A 78 18.09 4.14 0.34
N ASP A 79 18.35 3.30 -0.68
CA ASP A 79 18.44 3.72 -2.08
C ASP A 79 17.10 3.65 -2.83
N GLY A 80 16.00 3.43 -2.11
CA GLY A 80 14.64 3.38 -2.65
C GLY A 80 14.26 2.04 -3.30
N ARG A 81 15.12 1.03 -3.28
CA ARG A 81 14.74 -0.33 -3.70
C ARG A 81 13.89 -1.00 -2.62
N VAL A 82 13.04 -1.95 -3.02
CA VAL A 82 12.18 -2.72 -2.11
C VAL A 82 12.63 -4.17 -2.02
N GLU A 83 12.41 -4.83 -0.88
CA GLU A 83 12.49 -6.29 -0.77
C GLU A 83 11.10 -6.87 -0.70
N LEU A 84 10.79 -7.74 -1.64
CA LEU A 84 9.48 -8.34 -1.82
C LEU A 84 9.48 -9.82 -1.40
N LYS A 85 8.35 -10.29 -0.89
CA LYS A 85 8.04 -11.71 -0.74
C LYS A 85 6.74 -12.02 -1.45
N THR A 86 6.63 -13.19 -2.08
CA THR A 86 5.38 -13.63 -2.69
C THR A 86 4.29 -13.67 -1.62
N ALA A 87 3.23 -12.89 -1.79
CA ALA A 87 2.14 -12.79 -0.81
C ALA A 87 1.14 -13.94 -0.95
N ILE A 88 1.14 -14.65 -2.09
CA ILE A 88 0.14 -15.67 -2.42
C ILE A 88 0.72 -17.08 -2.28
N HIS A 89 -0.11 -17.90 -1.63
CA HIS A 89 -0.10 -19.34 -1.44
C HIS A 89 0.63 -19.87 -0.21
N GLY A 90 -0.15 -20.54 0.64
CA GLY A 90 0.29 -21.52 1.64
C GLY A 90 1.01 -22.75 1.04
N PHE A 91 1.75 -22.58 -0.04
CA PHE A 91 2.75 -23.54 -0.48
C PHE A 91 3.97 -23.41 0.45
N PRO A 92 4.50 -24.52 0.99
CA PRO A 92 5.85 -24.54 1.49
C PRO A 92 6.76 -24.38 0.28
N VAL A 93 6.96 -23.14 -0.18
CA VAL A 93 7.92 -22.86 -1.24
C VAL A 93 9.29 -23.13 -0.63
N PRO A 94 10.03 -24.16 -1.10
CA PRO A 94 11.19 -24.66 -0.39
C PRO A 94 12.31 -23.62 -0.47
N ASP A 95 12.49 -22.78 0.57
CA ASP A 95 13.63 -21.89 0.88
C ASP A 95 14.30 -21.09 -0.27
N ALA A 96 13.77 -21.13 -1.49
CA ALA A 96 14.47 -20.80 -2.73
C ALA A 96 13.62 -20.00 -3.71
N CYS A 97 12.34 -19.76 -3.41
CA CYS A 97 11.53 -18.78 -4.15
C CYS A 97 11.48 -17.43 -3.43
N TRP A 98 12.64 -17.01 -2.92
CA TRP A 98 12.88 -15.60 -2.61
C TRP A 98 12.98 -14.89 -3.95
N GLY A 99 11.83 -14.51 -4.51
CA GLY A 99 11.76 -13.53 -5.59
C GLY A 99 12.17 -12.18 -5.03
N MET A 100 13.45 -12.03 -4.70
CA MET A 100 14.00 -10.80 -4.16
C MET A 100 14.21 -9.85 -5.33
N TYR A 101 13.16 -9.13 -5.67
CA TYR A 101 13.23 -8.11 -6.70
C TYR A 101 13.89 -6.85 -6.13
N TYR A 102 15.15 -6.62 -6.49
CA TYR A 102 15.85 -5.36 -6.20
C TYR A 102 15.72 -4.42 -7.39
N GLY A 103 14.57 -3.77 -7.54
CA GLY A 103 14.37 -2.78 -8.58
C GLY A 103 13.77 -1.49 -8.03
N PRO A 104 13.74 -0.44 -8.88
CA PRO A 104 13.08 0.78 -8.51
C PRO A 104 11.60 0.51 -8.28
N VAL A 105 11.00 1.30 -7.40
CA VAL A 105 9.58 1.20 -7.08
C VAL A 105 8.68 1.48 -8.30
N SER A 106 9.22 2.19 -9.30
CA SER A 106 8.55 2.40 -10.58
C SER A 106 8.29 1.06 -11.29
N GLY A 107 7.02 0.68 -11.39
CA GLY A 107 6.59 -0.60 -11.96
C GLY A 107 5.70 -1.41 -11.03
N PHE A 108 5.47 -0.96 -9.80
CA PHE A 108 4.49 -1.56 -8.91
C PHE A 108 3.19 -0.76 -8.88
N ARG A 109 2.06 -1.46 -8.79
CA ARG A 109 0.81 -0.88 -8.28
C ARG A 109 0.43 -1.55 -6.98
N HIS A 110 -0.30 -0.82 -6.14
CA HIS A 110 -0.94 -1.43 -4.97
C HIS A 110 -2.01 -2.44 -5.40
N ALA A 111 -2.12 -3.53 -4.64
CA ALA A 111 -3.21 -4.48 -4.74
C ALA A 111 -4.52 -3.82 -4.27
N THR A 112 -5.65 -4.16 -4.89
CA THR A 112 -6.97 -3.75 -4.43
C THR A 112 -7.44 -4.60 -3.26
N ASP A 113 -8.50 -4.16 -2.57
CA ASP A 113 -9.06 -4.91 -1.45
C ASP A 113 -9.68 -6.24 -1.91
N GLU A 114 -10.25 -6.28 -3.11
CA GLU A 114 -10.76 -7.50 -3.74
C GLU A 114 -9.64 -8.50 -4.04
N GLU A 115 -8.55 -8.05 -4.68
CA GLU A 115 -7.40 -8.90 -4.99
C GLU A 115 -6.77 -9.50 -3.72
N ILE A 116 -6.71 -8.71 -2.65
CA ILE A 116 -6.24 -9.16 -1.34
C ILE A 116 -7.16 -10.24 -0.77
N LYS A 117 -8.48 -10.01 -0.79
CA LYS A 117 -9.47 -10.98 -0.28
C LYS A 117 -9.43 -12.28 -1.07
N GLU A 118 -9.30 -12.21 -2.39
CA GLU A 118 -9.19 -13.39 -3.26
C GLU A 118 -7.94 -14.23 -2.96
N ALA A 119 -6.82 -13.59 -2.61
CA ALA A 119 -5.58 -14.29 -2.28
C ALA A 119 -5.57 -14.93 -0.87
N GLU A 120 -6.43 -14.45 0.03
CA GLU A 120 -6.55 -14.94 1.42
C GLU A 120 -7.67 -15.98 1.61
N ALA A 121 -8.56 -16.15 0.62
CA ALA A 121 -9.69 -17.08 0.62
C ALA A 121 -9.27 -18.53 0.27
#